data_AF-A0A0Q3IL22-F1
#
_entry.id   AF-A0A0Q3IL22-F1
#
_cell.length_a   1.000
_cell.length_b   1.000
_cell.length_c   1.000
_cell.angle_alpha   90.00
_cell.angle_beta   90.00
_cell.angle_gamma   90.00
#
_symmetry.space_group_name_H-M   'P 1'
#
loop_
_entity.id
_entity.type
_entity.pdbx_description
1 polymer ?
#
loop_
_entity_poly.entity_id
_entity_poly.type
_entity_poly.pdbx_seq_one_letter_code
_entity_poly.pdbx_strand_id
1 'polypeptide(L)' 'MRRKAIASIAMLVIWELWNERNARVFRNISTMPLIIFYKIKNEARNWALAGDKHMSSIMPGE' A
#
# COMPACT_ATOMS: atom_id res chain seq x y z
N MET A 1 -12.77 -5.33 13.39
CA MET A 1 -12.36 -4.25 12.46
C MET A 1 -10.84 -4.19 12.26
N ARG A 2 -10.04 -4.07 13.33
CA ARG A 2 -8.57 -3.95 13.25
C ARG A 2 -7.83 -5.07 12.48
N ARG A 3 -8.20 -6.35 12.67
CA ARG A 3 -7.58 -7.49 11.94
C ARG A 3 -7.76 -7.41 10.43
N LYS A 4 -8.95 -7.03 9.95
CA LYS A 4 -9.24 -6.88 8.52
C LYS A 4 -8.40 -5.74 7.94
N ALA A 5 -8.33 -4.65 8.68
CA ALA A 5 -7.55 -3.47 8.34
C ALA A 5 -6.04 -3.78 8.21
N ILE A 6 -5.48 -4.56 9.15
CA ILE A 6 -4.10 -5.07 9.08
C ILE A 6 -3.90 -6.01 7.88
N ALA A 7 -4.85 -6.90 7.62
CA ALA A 7 -4.78 -7.82 6.48
C ALA A 7 -4.76 -7.06 5.14
N SER A 8 -5.59 -6.02 5.00
CA SER A 8 -5.60 -5.17 3.82
C SER A 8 -4.30 -4.37 3.64
N ILE A 9 -3.70 -3.85 4.73
CA ILE A 9 -2.36 -3.23 4.67
C ILE A 9 -1.31 -4.27 4.24
N ALA A 10 -1.33 -5.47 4.84
CA ALA A 10 -0.39 -6.52 4.48
C ALA A 10 -0.51 -6.90 3.00
N MET A 11 -1.72 -6.94 2.46
CA MET A 11 -1.96 -7.14 1.03
C MET A 11 -1.35 -6.02 0.17
N LEU A 12 -1.53 -4.74 0.54
CA LEU A 12 -0.91 -3.61 -0.17
C LEU A 12 0.62 -3.68 -0.13
N VAL A 13 1.21 -4.02 1.02
CA VAL A 13 2.66 -4.18 1.17
C VAL A 13 3.16 -5.29 0.25
N ILE A 14 2.52 -6.47 0.28
CA ILE A 14 2.90 -7.61 -0.57
C ILE A 14 2.77 -7.25 -2.05
N TRP A 15 1.69 -6.56 -2.44
CA TRP A 15 1.44 -6.12 -3.80
C TRP A 15 2.54 -5.17 -4.32
N GLU A 16 2.87 -4.13 -3.56
CA GLU A 16 3.87 -3.14 -3.96
C GLU A 16 5.29 -3.74 -4.00
N LEU A 17 5.63 -4.65 -3.08
CA LEU A 17 6.90 -5.38 -3.13
C LEU A 17 6.98 -6.32 -4.33
N TRP A 18 5.88 -6.98 -4.69
CA TRP A 18 5.82 -7.83 -5.87
C TRP A 18 6.02 -7.01 -7.16
N ASN A 19 5.38 -5.84 -7.24
CA ASN A 19 5.56 -4.91 -8.36
C ASN A 19 7.00 -4.39 -8.47
N GLU A 20 7.63 -3.97 -7.36
CA GLU A 20 9.04 -3.56 -7.35
C GLU A 20 9.96 -4.71 -7.81
N ARG A 21 9.74 -5.93 -7.31
CA ARG A 21 10.51 -7.10 -7.73
C ARG A 21 10.38 -7.32 -9.25
N ASN A 22 9.17 -7.23 -9.80
CA ASN A 22 8.96 -7.38 -11.24
C ASN A 22 9.60 -6.24 -12.04
N ALA A 23 9.52 -5.00 -11.58
CA ALA A 23 10.18 -3.87 -12.22
C ALA A 23 11.70 -4.07 -12.27
N ARG A 24 12.29 -4.60 -11.19
CA ARG A 24 13.72 -4.90 -11.14
C ARG A 24 14.11 -6.02 -12.09
N VAL A 25 13.36 -7.13 -12.10
CA VAL A 25 13.68 -8.29 -12.93
C VAL A 25 13.45 -8.03 -14.41
N PHE A 26 12.30 -7.46 -14.77
CA PHE A 26 11.88 -7.35 -16.17
C PHE A 26 12.22 -6.02 -16.82
N ARG A 27 12.50 -4.97 -16.04
CA ARG A 27 12.78 -3.62 -16.55
C ARG A 27 14.11 -3.05 -16.07
N ASN A 28 14.85 -3.76 -15.22
CA ASN A 28 16.09 -3.29 -14.59
C ASN A 28 15.92 -1.94 -13.85
N ILE A 29 14.73 -1.69 -13.28
CA ILE A 29 14.43 -0.50 -12.49
C ILE A 29 14.47 -0.86 -11.01
N SER A 30 15.16 -0.04 -10.21
CA SER A 30 15.23 -0.17 -8.75
C SER A 30 14.75 1.11 -8.08
N THR A 31 13.71 1.00 -7.27
CA THR A 31 13.12 2.15 -6.57
C THR A 31 13.63 2.26 -5.14
N MET A 32 13.75 3.48 -4.61
CA MET A 32 14.11 3.68 -3.20
C MET A 32 12.98 3.15 -2.28
N PRO A 33 13.30 2.43 -1.18
CA PRO A 33 12.27 1.89 -0.28
C PRO A 33 11.27 2.93 0.24
N LEU A 34 11.71 4.17 0.46
CA LEU A 34 10.85 5.29 0.85
C LEU A 34 9.76 5.58 -0.18
N ILE A 35 10.04 5.48 -1.48
CA ILE A 35 9.03 5.69 -2.53
C ILE A 35 7.99 4.56 -2.50
N ILE A 36 8.42 3.31 -2.27
CA ILE A 36 7.50 2.16 -2.12
C ILE A 36 6.59 2.38 -0.90
N PHE A 37 7.16 2.84 0.21
CA PHE A 37 6.37 3.20 1.40
C PHE A 37 5.33 4.29 1.10
N TYR A 38 5.70 5.36 0.37
CA TYR A 38 4.76 6.40 -0.03
C TYR A 38 3.65 5.89 -0.94
N LYS A 39 3.95 4.96 -1.88
CA LYS A 39 2.93 4.32 -2.70
C LYS A 39 1.91 3.57 -1.85
N ILE A 40 2.37 2.77 -0.88
CA ILE A 40 1.51 2.04 0.04
C ILE A 40 0.65 3.01 0.87
N LYS A 41 1.23 4.07 1.43
CA LYS A 41 0.49 5.09 2.21
C LYS A 41 -0.58 5.78 1.35
N ASN A 42 -0.23 6.18 0.13
CA ASN A 42 -1.15 6.86 -0.78
C ASN A 42 -2.28 5.93 -1.22
N GLU A 43 -2.00 4.67 -1.53
CA GLU A 43 -3.04 3.73 -1.94
C GLU A 43 -4.00 3.41 -0.79
N ALA A 44 -3.48 3.22 0.42
CA ALA A 44 -4.32 3.07 1.62
C ALA A 44 -5.22 4.31 1.86
N ARG A 45 -4.70 5.53 1.62
CA ARG A 45 -5.49 6.77 1.68
C ARG A 45 -6.56 6.81 0.59
N ASN A 46 -6.23 6.43 -0.64
CA ASN A 46 -7.19 6.38 -1.75
C ASN A 46 -8.35 5.45 -1.42
N TRP A 47 -8.08 4.29 -0.81
CA TRP A 47 -9.12 3.34 -0.39
C TRP A 47 -10.00 3.90 0.73
N ALA A 48 -9.40 4.59 1.71
CA ALA A 48 -10.15 5.28 2.76
C ALA A 48 -11.09 6.34 2.17
N LEU A 49 -10.61 7.14 1.20
CA LEU A 49 -11.41 8.15 0.50
C LEU A 49 -12.51 7.53 -0.38
N ALA A 50 -12.27 6.35 -0.93
CA ALA A 50 -13.26 5.57 -1.67
C ALA A 50 -14.32 4.89 -0.77
N GLY A 51 -14.23 5.05 0.56
CA GLY A 51 -15.22 4.55 1.51
C GLY A 51 -14.91 3.18 2.12
N ASP A 52 -13.68 2.67 1.99
CA ASP A 52 -13.26 1.47 2.71
C ASP A 52 -13.22 1.76 4.22
N LYS A 53 -14.22 1.24 4.94
CA LYS A 53 -14.40 1.42 6.39
C LYS A 53 -13.22 0.91 7.23
N HIS A 54 -12.44 -0.04 6.72
CA HIS A 54 -11.26 -0.56 7.41
C HIS A 54 -10.07 0.38 7.25
N MET A 55 -9.87 0.92 6.05
CA MET A 55 -8.82 1.90 5.77
C MET A 55 -9.12 3.24 6.43
N SER A 56 -10.36 3.74 6.38
CA SER A 56 -10.75 4.98 7.07
C SER A 56 -10.54 4.90 8.59
N SER A 57 -10.54 3.70 9.18
CA SER A 57 -10.27 3.51 10.61
C SER A 57 -8.77 3.60 10.97
N ILE A 58 -7.85 3.41 10.00
CA ILE A 58 -6.40 3.45 10.24
C ILE A 58 -5.77 4.74 9.68
N MET A 59 -6.35 5.26 8.60
CA MET A 59 -6.04 6.54 7.99
C MET A 59 -7.18 7.53 8.30
N PRO A 60 -7.35 7.96 9.57
CA PRO A 60 -8.22 9.09 9.84
C PRO A 60 -7.68 10.27 9.02
N GLY A 61 -8.54 10.90 8.22
CA GLY A 61 -8.15 11.99 7.33
C GLY A 61 -7.26 12.98 8.08
N GLU A 62 -6.05 13.19 7.55
CA GLU A 62 -5.28 14.40 7.82
C GLU A 62 -6.13 15.63 7.47
#